data_AF-A0A9E5FJ98-F1
#
_entry.id   AF-A0A9E5FJ98-F1
#
_cell.length_a   1.000
_cell.length_b   1.000
_cell.length_c   1.000
_cell.angle_alpha   90.00
_cell.angle_beta   90.00
_cell.angle_gamma   90.00
#
_symmetry.space_group_name_H-M   'P 1'
#
loop_
_entity.id
_entity.type
_entity.pdbx_description
1 polymer ?
#
loop_
_entity_poly.entity_id
_entity_poly.type
_entity_poly.pdbx_seq_one_letter_code
_entity_poly.pdbx_strand_id
1 'polypeptide(L)'
;MAKTKTSLILAFFGYNESWAGPAGLEAFRKDLKEVLSGYRSQKFDGTQPPRVVVFSPIAFENHHSAHLPDGESANRNIAIYTKAMAEVSGELGLPFVDLYNPTLELMARSKERLTINGIHLTDDGYAALADIIDRALFGAPVKAAPERLETIRKTVLDKDFMWFNRYRTTDGYSIYGGRADLRFVEGQTNRVVMDREMEVLDAMTANRDKVVWATAQGRKETVGSDPAPDFIPVVTNKPGKLEGGKHEFLSGVGAIDKMTVGKRLKVNLFASEETWPELANPVQMA
;
A
#
# COMPACT_ATOMS: atom_id res chain seq x y z
N MET A 1 -0.33 1.39 14.69
CA MET A 1 -1.54 0.72 15.22
C MET A 1 -2.28 1.54 16.27
N ALA A 2 -1.61 2.16 17.26
CA ALA A 2 -2.30 3.07 18.21
C ALA A 2 -2.92 4.30 17.52
N LYS A 3 -2.17 4.95 16.60
CA LYS A 3 -2.69 6.08 15.79
C LYS A 3 -3.98 5.75 15.02
N THR A 4 -4.12 4.50 14.57
CA THR A 4 -5.27 4.00 13.81
C THR A 4 -6.33 3.35 14.69
N LYS A 5 -6.15 3.35 16.03
CA LYS A 5 -7.07 2.73 17.00
C LYS A 5 -7.44 1.28 16.64
N THR A 6 -6.46 0.49 16.23
CA THR A 6 -6.68 -0.84 15.65
C THR A 6 -7.33 -1.81 16.65
N SER A 7 -8.52 -2.31 16.31
CA SER A 7 -9.27 -3.30 17.10
C SER A 7 -9.30 -4.71 16.47
N LEU A 8 -8.88 -4.84 15.22
CA LEU A 8 -8.73 -6.09 14.49
C LEU A 8 -7.43 -6.06 13.69
N ILE A 9 -6.65 -7.13 13.78
CA ILE A 9 -5.43 -7.35 13.00
C ILE A 9 -5.64 -8.59 12.14
N LEU A 10 -5.48 -8.44 10.83
CA LEU A 10 -5.33 -9.54 9.89
C LEU A 10 -3.82 -9.68 9.62
N ALA A 11 -3.22 -10.75 10.15
CA ALA A 11 -1.78 -10.97 10.17
C ALA A 11 -1.36 -11.94 9.06
N PHE A 12 -0.77 -11.40 7.98
CA PHE A 12 -0.25 -12.16 6.85
C PHE A 12 1.27 -12.24 6.95
N PHE A 13 1.80 -13.44 7.19
CA PHE A 13 3.24 -13.69 7.37
C PHE A 13 3.66 -14.99 6.67
N GLY A 14 4.95 -15.30 6.70
CA GLY A 14 5.49 -16.63 6.40
C GLY A 14 6.04 -16.80 4.99
N TYR A 15 5.65 -15.95 4.02
CA TYR A 15 6.10 -16.12 2.64
C TYR A 15 7.61 -15.84 2.51
N ASN A 16 8.03 -14.64 2.92
CA ASN A 16 9.44 -14.24 2.85
C ASN A 16 10.31 -15.12 3.74
N GLU A 17 9.80 -15.48 4.91
CA GLU A 17 10.46 -16.31 5.90
C GLU A 17 10.66 -17.75 5.39
N SER A 18 9.72 -18.27 4.58
CA SER A 18 9.83 -19.63 4.02
C SER A 18 11.06 -19.85 3.14
N TRP A 19 11.67 -18.79 2.61
CA TRP A 19 12.90 -18.87 1.82
C TRP A 19 14.12 -19.31 2.64
N ALA A 20 14.07 -19.21 3.97
CA ALA A 20 15.09 -19.78 4.85
C ALA A 20 15.00 -21.31 4.96
N GLY A 21 13.97 -21.93 4.36
CA GLY A 21 13.75 -23.38 4.37
C GLY A 21 13.59 -23.95 5.78
N PRO A 22 13.83 -25.26 5.97
CA PRO A 22 13.71 -25.92 7.26
C PRO A 22 14.61 -25.31 8.36
N ALA A 23 15.76 -24.76 7.99
CA ALA A 23 16.72 -24.19 8.94
C ALA A 23 16.19 -22.93 9.64
N GLY A 24 15.34 -22.14 8.98
CA GLY A 24 14.73 -20.93 9.56
C GLY A 24 13.47 -21.18 10.40
N LEU A 25 12.94 -22.41 10.40
CA LEU A 25 11.60 -22.69 10.90
C LEU A 25 11.44 -22.41 12.40
N GLU A 26 12.41 -22.82 13.22
CA GLU A 26 12.35 -22.62 14.67
C GLU A 26 12.48 -21.14 15.08
N ALA A 27 13.34 -20.39 14.38
CA ALA A 27 13.45 -18.95 14.58
C ALA A 27 12.12 -18.26 14.22
N PHE A 28 11.54 -18.62 13.07
CA PHE A 28 10.24 -18.09 12.65
C PHE A 28 9.11 -18.40 13.63
N ARG A 29 9.03 -19.62 14.18
CA ARG A 29 8.04 -19.97 15.21
C ARG A 29 8.14 -19.05 16.42
N LYS A 30 9.36 -18.83 16.90
CA LYS A 30 9.63 -17.96 18.04
C LYS A 30 9.20 -16.52 17.73
N ASP A 31 9.66 -15.98 16.60
CA ASP A 31 9.38 -14.60 16.22
C ASP A 31 7.89 -14.36 15.99
N LEU A 32 7.20 -15.30 15.31
CA LEU A 32 5.76 -15.24 15.11
C LEU A 32 5.02 -15.25 16.45
N LYS A 33 5.39 -16.15 17.37
CA LYS A 33 4.77 -16.23 18.69
C LYS A 33 4.97 -14.95 19.49
N GLU A 34 6.17 -14.38 19.42
CA GLU A 34 6.51 -13.12 20.09
C GLU A 34 5.69 -11.94 19.51
N VAL A 35 5.64 -11.80 18.19
CA VAL A 35 4.87 -10.73 17.52
C VAL A 35 3.38 -10.84 17.83
N LEU A 36 2.79 -12.03 17.72
CA LEU A 36 1.35 -12.24 17.97
C LEU A 36 1.00 -12.02 19.44
N SER A 37 1.85 -12.48 20.38
CA SER A 37 1.69 -12.20 21.81
C SER A 37 1.83 -10.70 22.10
N GLY A 38 2.78 -10.04 21.43
CA GLY A 38 2.98 -8.61 21.43
C GLY A 38 1.70 -7.87 21.06
N TYR A 39 1.06 -8.20 19.93
CA TYR A 39 -0.20 -7.59 19.52
C TYR A 39 -1.31 -7.73 20.59
N ARG A 40 -1.44 -8.90 21.21
CA ARG A 40 -2.44 -9.15 22.26
C ARG A 40 -2.16 -8.45 23.59
N SER A 41 -0.93 -8.02 23.83
CA SER A 41 -0.56 -7.25 25.03
C SER A 41 -0.91 -5.77 24.93
N GLN A 42 -1.18 -5.28 23.73
CA GLN A 42 -1.39 -3.86 23.46
C GLN A 42 -2.89 -3.53 23.44
N LYS A 43 -3.23 -2.30 23.84
CA LYS A 43 -4.59 -1.75 23.71
C LYS A 43 -4.56 -0.58 22.75
N PHE A 44 -4.49 -0.87 21.45
CA PHE A 44 -4.31 0.17 20.44
C PHE A 44 -5.49 1.14 20.34
N ASP A 45 -6.71 0.68 20.66
CA ASP A 45 -7.91 1.53 20.76
C ASP A 45 -8.06 2.24 22.11
N GLY A 46 -7.14 1.99 23.05
CA GLY A 46 -7.15 2.52 24.42
C GLY A 46 -7.98 1.71 25.42
N THR A 47 -8.73 0.70 24.99
CA THR A 47 -9.70 -0.03 25.81
C THR A 47 -9.38 -1.52 25.97
N GLN A 48 -9.20 -2.24 24.87
CA GLN A 48 -9.07 -3.69 24.84
C GLN A 48 -7.98 -4.16 23.87
N PRO A 49 -7.43 -5.36 24.08
CA PRO A 49 -6.57 -5.99 23.08
C PRO A 49 -7.27 -6.18 21.73
N PRO A 50 -6.55 -6.03 20.61
CA PRO A 50 -7.11 -6.28 19.29
C PRO A 50 -7.46 -7.77 19.14
N ARG A 51 -8.51 -8.04 18.36
CA ARG A 51 -8.70 -9.38 17.79
C ARG A 51 -7.60 -9.62 16.76
N VAL A 52 -7.04 -10.82 16.71
CA VAL A 52 -5.98 -11.18 15.75
C VAL A 52 -6.42 -12.42 15.00
N VAL A 53 -6.34 -12.38 13.68
CA VAL A 53 -6.55 -13.53 12.79
C VAL A 53 -5.28 -13.70 11.97
N VAL A 54 -4.73 -14.91 11.97
CA VAL A 54 -3.48 -15.24 11.28
C VAL A 54 -3.82 -15.89 9.94
N PHE A 55 -3.15 -15.45 8.87
CA PHE A 55 -3.32 -15.98 7.52
C PHE A 55 -2.01 -16.57 7.05
N SER A 56 -2.03 -17.80 6.54
CA SER A 56 -0.87 -18.38 5.89
C SER A 56 -0.52 -17.62 4.60
N PRO A 57 0.68 -17.83 4.03
CA PRO A 57 0.94 -17.47 2.64
C PRO A 57 -0.01 -18.18 1.67
N ILE A 58 -0.12 -17.64 0.46
CA ILE A 58 -0.64 -18.39 -0.69
C ILE A 58 0.44 -19.38 -1.20
N ALA A 59 0.02 -20.33 -2.02
CA ALA A 59 0.94 -21.17 -2.78
C ALA A 59 1.73 -20.36 -3.82
N PHE A 60 2.91 -20.84 -4.16
CA PHE A 60 3.70 -20.36 -5.29
C PHE A 60 3.17 -21.00 -6.58
N GLU A 61 2.71 -20.19 -7.52
CA GLU A 61 2.25 -20.67 -8.82
C GLU A 61 3.46 -21.03 -9.70
N ASN A 62 3.58 -22.31 -10.09
CA ASN A 62 4.68 -22.72 -10.95
C ASN A 62 4.43 -22.28 -12.40
N HIS A 63 5.15 -21.25 -12.87
CA HIS A 63 5.06 -20.77 -14.24
C HIS A 63 5.89 -21.59 -15.24
N HIS A 64 6.66 -22.57 -14.76
CA HIS A 64 7.61 -23.37 -15.54
C HIS A 64 8.59 -22.52 -16.36
N SER A 65 8.97 -21.35 -15.82
CA SER A 65 9.92 -20.43 -16.44
C SER A 65 11.29 -20.58 -15.79
N ALA A 66 12.34 -20.70 -16.58
CA ALA A 66 13.72 -20.72 -16.09
C ALA A 66 14.16 -19.39 -15.45
N HIS A 67 13.39 -18.32 -15.62
CA HIS A 67 13.64 -17.01 -14.99
C HIS A 67 13.00 -16.86 -13.62
N LEU A 68 12.22 -17.85 -13.17
CA LEU A 68 11.53 -17.83 -11.88
C LEU A 68 12.00 -19.01 -11.01
N PRO A 69 11.84 -18.90 -9.68
CA PRO A 69 12.10 -20.02 -8.78
C PRO A 69 11.30 -21.28 -9.14
N ASP A 70 11.85 -22.43 -8.77
CA ASP A 70 11.15 -23.70 -8.87
C ASP A 70 9.96 -23.76 -7.89
N GLY A 71 8.75 -23.84 -8.45
CA GLY A 71 7.52 -23.80 -7.67
C GLY A 71 7.34 -25.01 -6.75
N GLU A 72 7.88 -26.18 -7.08
CA GLU A 72 7.81 -27.34 -6.19
C GLU A 72 8.65 -27.12 -4.92
N SER A 73 9.88 -26.65 -5.09
CA SER A 73 10.78 -26.33 -3.98
C SER A 73 10.23 -25.21 -3.11
N ALA A 74 9.69 -24.15 -3.72
CA ALA A 74 9.05 -23.05 -2.99
C ALA A 74 7.84 -23.56 -2.18
N ASN A 75 6.94 -24.34 -2.79
CA ASN A 75 5.76 -24.85 -2.11
C ASN A 75 6.07 -25.84 -0.98
N ARG A 76 7.12 -26.67 -1.11
CA ARG A 76 7.60 -27.52 0.01
C ARG A 76 7.95 -26.68 1.24
N ASN A 77 8.61 -25.55 1.05
CA ASN A 77 8.95 -24.65 2.14
C ASN A 77 7.70 -23.91 2.67
N ILE A 78 6.86 -23.37 1.80
CA ILE A 78 5.64 -22.66 2.23
C ILE A 78 4.73 -23.59 3.04
N ALA A 79 4.63 -24.87 2.67
CA ALA A 79 3.84 -25.86 3.40
C ALA A 79 4.31 -26.04 4.86
N ILE A 80 5.63 -26.17 5.11
CA ILE A 80 6.13 -26.36 6.48
C ILE A 80 5.98 -25.09 7.33
N TYR A 81 6.07 -23.90 6.72
CA TYR A 81 5.81 -22.63 7.42
C TYR A 81 4.32 -22.45 7.71
N THR A 82 3.44 -22.78 6.76
CA THR A 82 1.99 -22.78 6.94
C THR A 82 1.59 -23.67 8.13
N LYS A 83 2.14 -24.88 8.21
CA LYS A 83 1.93 -25.78 9.34
C LYS A 83 2.40 -25.17 10.66
N ALA A 84 3.60 -24.58 10.67
CA ALA A 84 4.12 -23.93 11.87
C ALA A 84 3.25 -22.76 12.33
N MET A 85 2.73 -21.95 11.40
CA MET A 85 1.81 -20.86 11.69
C MET A 85 0.50 -21.36 12.30
N ALA A 86 -0.05 -22.46 11.78
CA ALA A 86 -1.25 -23.09 12.32
C ALA A 86 -1.03 -23.57 13.77
N GLU A 87 0.11 -24.23 14.04
CA GLU A 87 0.48 -24.71 15.37
C GLU A 87 0.67 -23.55 16.37
N VAL A 88 1.44 -22.52 16.02
CA VAL A 88 1.64 -21.33 16.88
C VAL A 88 0.31 -20.61 17.13
N SER A 89 -0.54 -20.48 16.11
CA SER A 89 -1.86 -19.87 16.26
C SER A 89 -2.73 -20.69 17.21
N GLY A 90 -2.70 -22.03 17.09
CA GLY A 90 -3.39 -22.96 17.99
C GLY A 90 -2.92 -22.84 19.43
N GLU A 91 -1.60 -22.80 19.67
CA GLU A 91 -1.01 -22.58 21.01
C GLU A 91 -1.49 -21.27 21.65
N LEU A 92 -1.63 -20.21 20.85
CA LEU A 92 -2.09 -18.90 21.31
C LEU A 92 -3.62 -18.77 21.35
N GLY A 93 -4.37 -19.78 20.88
CA GLY A 93 -5.83 -19.73 20.76
C GLY A 93 -6.31 -18.66 19.76
N LEU A 94 -5.55 -18.42 18.70
CA LEU A 94 -5.87 -17.47 17.64
C LEU A 94 -6.52 -18.16 16.44
N PRO A 95 -7.54 -17.55 15.81
CA PRO A 95 -8.05 -18.00 14.52
C PRO A 95 -6.94 -18.03 13.45
N PHE A 96 -6.88 -19.14 12.71
CA PHE A 96 -5.95 -19.34 11.62
C PHE A 96 -6.72 -19.62 10.32
N VAL A 97 -6.39 -18.88 9.27
CA VAL A 97 -6.93 -19.02 7.92
C VAL A 97 -5.83 -19.56 7.01
N ASP A 98 -6.06 -20.76 6.49
CA ASP A 98 -5.18 -21.41 5.51
C ASP A 98 -5.51 -20.89 4.11
N LEU A 99 -4.58 -20.13 3.54
CA LEU A 99 -4.62 -19.68 2.15
C LEU A 99 -3.78 -20.58 1.25
N TYR A 100 -2.83 -21.33 1.79
CA TYR A 100 -1.87 -22.11 1.03
C TYR A 100 -2.56 -23.27 0.31
N ASN A 101 -3.26 -24.14 1.05
CA ASN A 101 -3.86 -25.33 0.43
C ASN A 101 -4.93 -24.98 -0.60
N PRO A 102 -5.89 -24.06 -0.34
CA PRO A 102 -6.89 -23.68 -1.33
C PRO A 102 -6.29 -23.04 -2.58
N THR A 103 -5.25 -22.20 -2.44
CA THR A 103 -4.60 -21.58 -3.59
C THR A 103 -3.73 -22.56 -4.37
N LEU A 104 -3.11 -23.54 -3.71
CA LEU A 104 -2.36 -24.61 -4.38
C LEU A 104 -3.28 -25.41 -5.31
N GLU A 105 -4.44 -25.84 -4.81
CA GLU A 105 -5.45 -26.55 -5.61
C GLU A 105 -6.01 -25.67 -6.74
N LEU A 106 -6.29 -24.40 -6.44
CA LEU A 106 -6.81 -23.45 -7.42
C LEU A 106 -5.82 -23.21 -8.57
N MET A 107 -4.55 -23.00 -8.25
CA MET A 107 -3.50 -22.77 -9.24
C MET A 107 -3.26 -24.03 -10.09
N ALA A 108 -3.30 -25.23 -9.49
CA ALA A 108 -3.13 -26.49 -10.20
C ALA A 108 -4.25 -26.78 -11.22
N ARG A 109 -5.48 -26.29 -10.98
CA ARG A 109 -6.63 -26.47 -11.87
C ARG A 109 -6.88 -25.29 -12.81
N SER A 110 -6.26 -24.14 -12.57
CA SER A 110 -6.45 -22.95 -13.39
C SER A 110 -5.81 -23.14 -14.76
N LYS A 111 -6.47 -22.64 -15.81
CA LYS A 111 -5.90 -22.60 -17.17
C LYS A 111 -5.07 -21.35 -17.39
N GLU A 112 -5.51 -20.25 -16.79
CA GLU A 112 -4.83 -18.96 -16.83
C GLU A 112 -3.96 -18.78 -15.59
N ARG A 113 -2.86 -18.04 -15.76
CA ARG A 113 -1.99 -17.69 -14.64
C ARG A 113 -2.70 -16.73 -13.70
N LEU A 114 -2.70 -17.05 -12.41
CA LEU A 114 -3.28 -16.22 -11.36
C LEU A 114 -2.26 -15.27 -10.73
N THR A 115 -0.99 -15.41 -11.09
CA THR A 115 0.10 -14.55 -10.65
C THR A 115 0.92 -14.03 -11.83
N ILE A 116 1.61 -12.91 -11.61
CA ILE A 116 2.50 -12.28 -12.57
C ILE A 116 3.88 -12.98 -12.58
N ASN A 117 4.33 -13.45 -11.42
CA ASN A 117 5.69 -13.98 -11.23
C ASN A 117 5.78 -15.17 -10.26
N GLY A 118 4.68 -15.91 -10.12
CA GLY A 118 4.55 -17.02 -9.18
C GLY A 118 3.96 -16.62 -7.83
N ILE A 119 4.00 -15.33 -7.45
CA ILE A 119 3.57 -14.86 -6.12
C ILE A 119 2.68 -13.62 -6.09
N HIS A 120 2.95 -12.62 -6.94
CA HIS A 120 2.12 -11.42 -6.98
C HIS A 120 0.93 -11.71 -7.85
N LEU A 121 -0.26 -11.66 -7.26
CA LEU A 121 -1.51 -12.03 -7.94
C LEU A 121 -1.85 -11.05 -9.07
N THR A 122 -2.48 -11.57 -10.11
CA THR A 122 -3.21 -10.78 -11.10
C THR A 122 -4.53 -10.29 -10.48
N ASP A 123 -5.27 -9.43 -11.18
CA ASP A 123 -6.62 -9.02 -10.73
C ASP A 123 -7.54 -10.24 -10.52
N ASP A 124 -7.49 -11.23 -11.42
CA ASP A 124 -8.25 -12.48 -11.29
C ASP A 124 -7.77 -13.32 -10.10
N GLY A 125 -6.45 -13.35 -9.86
CA GLY A 125 -5.87 -14.01 -8.69
C GLY A 125 -6.34 -13.39 -7.37
N TYR A 126 -6.38 -12.05 -7.29
CA TYR A 126 -6.92 -11.34 -6.14
C TYR A 126 -8.42 -11.58 -5.95
N ALA A 127 -9.20 -11.59 -7.05
CA ALA A 127 -10.63 -11.90 -6.98
C ALA A 127 -10.88 -13.32 -6.46
N ALA A 128 -10.11 -14.30 -6.90
CA ALA A 128 -10.23 -15.68 -6.43
C ALA A 128 -9.77 -15.84 -4.97
N LEU A 129 -8.68 -15.17 -4.57
CA LEU A 129 -8.22 -15.17 -3.18
C LEU A 129 -9.25 -14.52 -2.25
N ALA A 130 -9.94 -13.46 -2.69
CA ALA A 130 -10.98 -12.81 -1.90
C ALA A 130 -12.14 -13.76 -1.57
N ASP A 131 -12.59 -14.60 -2.52
CA ASP A 131 -13.62 -15.61 -2.26
C ASP A 131 -13.14 -16.68 -1.26
N ILE A 132 -11.87 -17.09 -1.32
CA ILE A 132 -11.27 -18.01 -0.34
C ILE A 132 -11.28 -17.40 1.06
N ILE A 133 -10.82 -16.15 1.19
CA ILE A 133 -10.78 -15.43 2.47
C ILE A 133 -12.19 -15.22 3.05
N ASP A 134 -13.14 -14.76 2.23
CA ASP A 134 -14.52 -14.51 2.66
C ASP A 134 -15.16 -15.80 3.20
N ARG A 135 -14.97 -16.92 2.48
CA ARG A 135 -15.48 -18.23 2.93
C ARG A 135 -14.84 -18.71 4.22
N ALA A 136 -13.53 -18.56 4.35
CA ALA A 136 -12.82 -18.98 5.54
C ALA A 136 -13.24 -18.19 6.79
N LEU A 137 -13.56 -16.90 6.63
CA LEU A 137 -13.96 -16.04 7.74
C LEU A 137 -15.45 -16.09 8.06
N PHE A 138 -16.31 -16.22 7.05
CA PHE A 138 -17.76 -16.01 7.19
C PHE A 138 -18.62 -17.20 6.73
N GLY A 139 -18.03 -18.23 6.13
CA GLY A 139 -18.73 -19.42 5.66
C GLY A 139 -19.28 -19.29 4.24
N ALA A 140 -20.59 -19.51 4.03
CA ALA A 140 -21.15 -19.38 2.69
C ALA A 140 -21.13 -17.92 2.23
N PRO A 141 -20.66 -17.62 1.00
CA PRO A 141 -20.51 -16.24 0.56
C PRO A 141 -21.88 -15.55 0.47
N VAL A 142 -21.93 -14.30 0.93
CA VAL A 142 -23.12 -13.47 0.74
C VAL A 142 -23.20 -13.12 -0.73
N LYS A 143 -24.28 -13.52 -1.40
CA LYS A 143 -24.55 -13.11 -2.79
C LYS A 143 -24.76 -11.59 -2.84
N ALA A 144 -23.72 -10.86 -3.20
CA ALA A 144 -23.80 -9.43 -3.53
C ALA A 144 -23.85 -9.25 -5.05
N ALA A 145 -24.62 -8.26 -5.51
CA ALA A 145 -24.63 -7.88 -6.92
C ALA A 145 -23.22 -7.40 -7.34
N PRO A 146 -22.69 -7.82 -8.50
CA PRO A 146 -21.36 -7.40 -8.98
C PRO A 146 -21.17 -5.88 -8.98
N GLU A 147 -22.21 -5.12 -9.35
CA GLU A 147 -22.19 -3.66 -9.39
C GLU A 147 -22.03 -3.05 -8.00
N ARG A 148 -22.60 -3.69 -6.97
CA ARG A 148 -22.43 -3.27 -5.58
C ARG A 148 -21.01 -3.52 -5.10
N LEU A 149 -20.45 -4.69 -5.40
CA LEU A 149 -19.06 -5.01 -5.06
C LEU A 149 -18.08 -4.06 -5.74
N GLU A 150 -18.31 -3.74 -7.03
CA GLU A 150 -17.48 -2.79 -7.77
C GLU A 150 -17.58 -1.37 -7.19
N THR A 151 -18.77 -0.94 -6.76
CA THR A 151 -18.95 0.35 -6.09
C THR A 151 -18.15 0.40 -4.78
N ILE A 152 -18.24 -0.65 -3.95
CA ILE A 152 -17.46 -0.75 -2.71
C ILE A 152 -15.97 -0.74 -3.02
N ARG A 153 -15.52 -1.54 -4.01
CA ARG A 153 -14.12 -1.61 -4.42
C ARG A 153 -13.56 -0.24 -4.80
N LYS A 154 -14.28 0.54 -5.61
CA LYS A 154 -13.88 1.91 -5.97
C LYS A 154 -13.75 2.82 -4.76
N THR A 155 -14.67 2.74 -3.81
CA THR A 155 -14.59 3.53 -2.56
C THR A 155 -13.39 3.11 -1.71
N VAL A 156 -13.10 1.81 -1.62
CA VAL A 156 -11.91 1.30 -0.92
C VAL A 156 -10.64 1.80 -1.60
N LEU A 157 -10.55 1.76 -2.93
CA LEU A 157 -9.39 2.24 -3.67
C LEU A 157 -9.14 3.75 -3.48
N ASP A 158 -10.19 4.57 -3.44
CA ASP A 158 -10.06 6.00 -3.15
C ASP A 158 -9.51 6.24 -1.72
N LYS A 159 -9.98 5.47 -0.74
CA LYS A 159 -9.42 5.49 0.62
C LYS A 159 -7.95 5.03 0.62
N ASP A 160 -7.65 3.94 -0.05
CA ASP A 160 -6.34 3.31 -0.08
C ASP A 160 -5.30 4.20 -0.74
N PHE A 161 -5.68 5.03 -1.71
CA PHE A 161 -4.79 6.05 -2.26
C PHE A 161 -4.29 7.02 -1.18
N MET A 162 -5.18 7.53 -0.33
CA MET A 162 -4.80 8.43 0.77
C MET A 162 -3.95 7.70 1.81
N TRP A 163 -4.34 6.47 2.16
CA TRP A 163 -3.59 5.65 3.10
C TRP A 163 -2.20 5.27 2.58
N PHE A 164 -2.05 4.97 1.29
CA PHE A 164 -0.78 4.59 0.68
C PHE A 164 0.24 5.72 0.81
N ASN A 165 -0.17 6.96 0.47
CA ASN A 165 0.68 8.14 0.63
C ASN A 165 1.03 8.41 2.10
N ARG A 166 0.13 8.07 3.01
CA ARG A 166 0.34 8.20 4.46
C ARG A 166 1.29 7.15 5.04
N TYR A 167 1.15 5.89 4.61
CA TYR A 167 1.91 4.75 5.12
C TYR A 167 3.29 4.65 4.46
N ARG A 168 3.34 4.86 3.15
CA ARG A 168 4.55 4.76 2.32
C ARG A 168 4.91 6.12 1.76
N THR A 169 5.32 7.01 2.64
CA THR A 169 5.79 8.34 2.27
C THR A 169 6.99 8.27 1.34
N THR A 170 7.01 9.08 0.28
CA THR A 170 8.05 9.06 -0.78
C THR A 170 9.48 9.25 -0.25
N ASP A 171 9.67 10.10 0.77
CA ASP A 171 10.98 10.31 1.41
C ASP A 171 10.89 10.23 2.94
N GLY A 172 10.87 9.00 3.46
CA GLY A 172 10.88 8.76 4.91
C GLY A 172 12.13 9.31 5.62
N TYR A 173 13.25 9.52 4.91
CA TYR A 173 14.47 10.08 5.51
C TYR A 173 14.35 11.58 5.77
N SER A 174 13.61 12.30 4.91
CA SER A 174 13.24 13.71 5.11
C SER A 174 12.10 13.91 6.10
N ILE A 175 11.27 12.91 6.34
CA ILE A 175 10.13 13.04 7.27
C ILE A 175 10.49 12.55 8.68
N TYR A 176 11.11 11.37 8.78
CA TYR A 176 11.40 10.72 10.06
C TYR A 176 12.90 10.60 10.36
N GLY A 177 13.74 10.68 9.33
CA GLY A 177 15.18 10.43 9.42
C GLY A 177 16.04 11.68 9.64
N GLY A 178 17.31 11.59 9.25
CA GLY A 178 18.33 12.61 9.53
C GLY A 178 18.10 13.97 8.88
N ARG A 179 17.18 14.07 7.91
CA ARG A 179 16.81 15.34 7.26
C ARG A 179 15.53 15.97 7.83
N ALA A 180 14.85 15.30 8.75
CA ALA A 180 13.60 15.78 9.33
C ALA A 180 13.76 17.15 10.02
N ASP A 181 14.89 17.36 10.69
CA ASP A 181 15.11 18.56 11.49
C ASP A 181 15.98 19.62 10.80
N LEU A 182 16.24 19.47 9.49
CA LEU A 182 16.85 20.53 8.69
C LEU A 182 15.96 21.77 8.68
N ARG A 183 16.57 22.93 8.93
CA ARG A 183 15.88 24.23 8.96
C ARG A 183 16.06 24.97 7.66
N PHE A 184 14.96 25.51 7.15
CA PHE A 184 14.90 26.29 5.93
C PHE A 184 14.44 27.72 6.25
N VAL A 185 13.75 28.36 5.31
CA VAL A 185 13.26 29.74 5.44
C VAL A 185 12.35 29.84 6.67
N GLU A 186 12.48 30.96 7.40
CA GLU A 186 11.72 31.22 8.64
C GLU A 186 11.85 30.13 9.72
N GLY A 187 12.91 29.32 9.65
CA GLY A 187 13.15 28.24 10.61
C GLY A 187 12.24 27.03 10.46
N GLN A 188 11.44 26.96 9.38
CA GLN A 188 10.60 25.79 9.07
C GLN A 188 11.47 24.55 8.91
N THR A 189 11.03 23.42 9.49
CA THR A 189 11.69 22.12 9.29
C THR A 189 10.83 21.19 8.46
N ASN A 190 11.48 20.22 7.82
CA ASN A 190 10.75 19.17 7.10
C ASN A 190 9.77 18.44 8.03
N ARG A 191 10.19 18.12 9.26
CA ARG A 191 9.35 17.47 10.27
C ARG A 191 8.06 18.24 10.50
N VAL A 192 8.14 19.55 10.75
CA VAL A 192 6.95 20.36 11.06
C VAL A 192 5.97 20.37 9.89
N VAL A 193 6.46 20.58 8.67
CA VAL A 193 5.59 20.65 7.47
C VAL A 193 5.02 19.28 7.13
N MET A 194 5.87 18.25 7.14
CA MET A 194 5.48 16.91 6.72
C MET A 194 4.62 16.20 7.78
N ASP A 195 4.85 16.43 9.07
CA ASP A 195 3.95 15.92 10.12
C ASP A 195 2.55 16.53 9.95
N ARG A 196 2.43 17.81 9.58
CA ARG A 196 1.13 18.41 9.21
C ARG A 196 0.52 17.72 8.00
N GLU A 197 1.30 17.44 6.96
CA GLU A 197 0.81 16.70 5.81
C GLU A 197 0.32 15.29 6.18
N MET A 198 1.00 14.62 7.12
CA MET A 198 0.56 13.32 7.65
C MET A 198 -0.77 13.45 8.41
N GLU A 199 -0.99 14.51 9.19
CA GLU A 199 -2.27 14.79 9.85
C GLU A 199 -3.40 15.02 8.84
N VAL A 200 -3.11 15.74 7.74
CA VAL A 200 -4.06 15.95 6.64
C VAL A 200 -4.43 14.62 5.99
N LEU A 201 -3.45 13.79 5.65
CA LEU A 201 -3.70 12.47 5.06
C LEU A 201 -4.43 11.54 6.03
N ASP A 202 -4.14 11.60 7.32
CA ASP A 202 -4.86 10.85 8.36
C ASP A 202 -6.36 11.25 8.37
N ALA A 203 -6.67 12.56 8.33
CA ALA A 203 -8.04 13.06 8.25
C ALA A 203 -8.74 12.66 6.94
N MET A 204 -8.06 12.83 5.80
CA MET A 204 -8.59 12.47 4.47
C MET A 204 -8.87 10.97 4.34
N THR A 205 -8.03 10.13 4.94
CA THR A 205 -8.22 8.68 5.01
C THR A 205 -9.42 8.34 5.89
N ALA A 206 -9.52 8.92 7.08
CA ALA A 206 -10.62 8.69 8.01
C ALA A 206 -11.98 9.10 7.42
N ASN A 207 -12.04 10.22 6.70
CA ASN A 207 -13.27 10.68 6.03
C ASN A 207 -13.74 9.69 4.98
N ARG A 208 -12.83 9.11 4.19
CA ARG A 208 -13.14 8.09 3.18
C ARG A 208 -13.53 6.76 3.78
N ASP A 209 -12.95 6.38 4.91
CA ASP A 209 -13.34 5.14 5.61
C ASP A 209 -14.83 5.16 6.00
N LYS A 210 -15.35 6.32 6.45
CA LYS A 210 -16.79 6.49 6.73
C LYS A 210 -17.66 6.18 5.50
N VAL A 211 -17.23 6.60 4.32
CA VAL A 211 -17.92 6.33 3.04
C VAL A 211 -17.88 4.85 2.72
N VAL A 212 -16.73 4.17 2.90
CA VAL A 212 -16.64 2.70 2.72
C VAL A 212 -17.69 1.98 3.55
N TRP A 213 -17.81 2.31 4.84
CA TRP A 213 -18.80 1.71 5.74
C TRP A 213 -20.24 2.00 5.33
N ALA A 214 -20.54 3.25 4.94
CA ALA A 214 -21.86 3.63 4.46
C ALA A 214 -22.25 2.88 3.18
N THR A 215 -21.35 2.84 2.18
CA THR A 215 -21.53 2.12 0.92
C THR A 215 -21.72 0.61 1.16
N ALA A 216 -20.93 0.01 2.05
CA ALA A 216 -21.09 -1.39 2.43
C ALA A 216 -22.48 -1.69 3.01
N GLN A 217 -23.08 -0.74 3.72
CA GLN A 217 -24.45 -0.82 4.25
C GLN A 217 -25.54 -0.43 3.25
N GLY A 218 -25.19 -0.11 2.00
CA GLY A 218 -26.14 0.31 0.96
C GLY A 218 -26.60 1.76 1.10
N ARG A 219 -25.94 2.57 1.94
CA ARG A 219 -26.20 4.00 2.08
C ARG A 219 -25.39 4.78 1.05
N LYS A 220 -25.96 5.88 0.55
CA LYS A 220 -25.23 6.84 -0.29
C LYS A 220 -24.59 7.88 0.62
N GLU A 221 -23.26 7.92 0.59
CA GLU A 221 -22.45 8.88 1.33
C GLU A 221 -21.41 9.43 0.34
N THR A 222 -21.08 10.72 0.46
CA THR A 222 -19.96 11.32 -0.26
C THR A 222 -18.82 11.54 0.73
N VAL A 223 -17.59 11.70 0.24
CA VAL A 223 -16.48 12.12 1.11
C VAL A 223 -16.91 13.41 1.80
N GLY A 224 -17.10 13.33 3.12
CA GLY A 224 -17.64 14.43 3.91
C GLY A 224 -16.73 15.65 3.88
N SER A 225 -17.28 16.82 4.20
CA SER A 225 -16.55 18.07 4.34
C SER A 225 -15.85 18.22 5.69
N ASP A 226 -15.67 17.12 6.43
CA ASP A 226 -14.95 17.15 7.70
C ASP A 226 -13.58 17.76 7.44
N PRO A 227 -13.26 18.91 8.08
CA PRO A 227 -12.09 19.68 7.71
C PRO A 227 -10.84 18.88 8.04
N ALA A 228 -9.96 18.75 7.05
CA ALA A 228 -8.57 18.43 7.32
C ALA A 228 -7.88 19.68 7.91
N PRO A 229 -6.83 19.52 8.72
CA PRO A 229 -6.00 20.64 9.11
C PRO A 229 -5.50 21.44 7.90
N ASP A 230 -5.35 22.74 8.04
CA ASP A 230 -4.75 23.53 6.97
C ASP A 230 -3.28 23.12 6.78
N PHE A 231 -2.82 23.09 5.53
CA PHE A 231 -1.41 22.93 5.24
C PHE A 231 -0.59 24.05 5.87
N ILE A 232 0.64 23.74 6.30
CA ILE A 232 1.62 24.78 6.66
C ILE A 232 2.21 25.29 5.34
N PRO A 233 2.03 26.57 4.98
CA PRO A 233 2.62 27.12 3.76
C PRO A 233 4.15 27.04 3.84
N VAL A 234 4.78 26.51 2.80
CA VAL A 234 6.24 26.45 2.71
C VAL A 234 6.76 27.72 2.06
N VAL A 235 7.62 28.45 2.76
CA VAL A 235 8.21 29.68 2.22
C VAL A 235 9.39 29.34 1.31
N THR A 236 9.38 29.85 0.08
CA THR A 236 10.44 29.57 -0.89
C THR A 236 11.77 30.22 -0.48
N ASN A 237 12.86 29.46 -0.54
CA ASN A 237 14.23 29.97 -0.37
C ASN A 237 14.78 30.64 -1.65
N LYS A 238 14.03 30.59 -2.75
CA LYS A 238 14.38 31.18 -4.03
C LYS A 238 13.14 31.82 -4.64
N PRO A 239 12.71 33.00 -4.14
CA PRO A 239 11.57 33.69 -4.71
C PRO A 239 11.88 34.13 -6.16
N GLY A 240 10.91 33.96 -7.04
CA GLY A 240 10.91 34.54 -8.38
C GLY A 240 10.48 36.00 -8.37
N LYS A 241 10.45 36.60 -9.56
CA LYS A 241 10.18 38.05 -9.73
C LYS A 241 8.68 38.39 -9.72
N LEU A 242 7.81 37.40 -9.81
CA LEU A 242 6.36 37.61 -9.87
C LEU A 242 5.76 37.65 -8.46
N GLU A 243 4.53 38.13 -8.37
CA GLU A 243 3.77 38.21 -7.11
C GLU A 243 3.74 36.86 -6.37
N GLY A 244 3.90 36.90 -5.05
CA GLY A 244 3.99 35.70 -4.22
C GLY A 244 5.29 34.90 -4.41
N GLY A 245 6.33 35.48 -5.00
CA GLY A 245 7.62 34.81 -5.22
C GLY A 245 7.57 33.75 -6.32
N LYS A 246 6.60 33.82 -7.23
CA LYS A 246 6.47 32.89 -8.36
C LYS A 246 7.56 33.15 -9.41
N HIS A 247 8.02 32.07 -10.04
CA HIS A 247 8.92 32.15 -11.20
C HIS A 247 8.10 32.28 -12.49
N GLU A 248 8.65 33.03 -13.43
CA GLU A 248 8.16 33.01 -14.80
C GLU A 248 8.62 31.69 -15.45
N PHE A 249 7.66 30.87 -15.89
CA PHE A 249 7.92 29.72 -16.73
C PHE A 249 7.83 30.16 -18.18
N LEU A 250 8.94 30.04 -18.92
CA LEU A 250 8.99 30.44 -20.32
C LEU A 250 8.31 29.38 -21.19
N SER A 251 7.63 29.82 -22.25
CA SER A 251 7.15 28.91 -23.30
C SER A 251 8.32 28.17 -23.96
N GLY A 252 8.02 27.10 -24.71
CA GLY A 252 9.05 26.34 -25.43
C GLY A 252 9.91 27.22 -26.35
N VAL A 253 9.28 28.18 -27.06
CA VAL A 253 9.99 29.15 -27.90
C VAL A 253 10.74 30.18 -27.04
N GLY A 254 10.08 30.73 -26.01
CA GLY A 254 10.71 31.71 -25.12
C GLY A 254 11.95 31.17 -24.38
N ALA A 255 11.97 29.87 -24.07
CA ALA A 255 13.12 29.19 -23.49
C ALA A 255 14.27 29.06 -24.49
N ILE A 256 13.99 28.76 -25.76
CA ILE A 256 15.00 28.69 -26.83
C ILE A 256 15.67 30.05 -27.02
N ASP A 257 14.92 31.15 -26.96
CA ASP A 257 15.46 32.52 -27.10
C ASP A 257 16.45 32.91 -26.00
N LYS A 258 16.45 32.20 -24.85
CA LYS A 258 17.43 32.40 -23.77
C LYS A 258 18.70 31.54 -23.92
N MET A 259 18.76 30.65 -24.91
CA MET A 259 19.89 29.74 -25.08
C MET A 259 21.02 30.39 -25.87
N THR A 260 22.26 30.13 -25.45
CA THR A 260 23.45 30.43 -26.26
C THR A 260 23.78 29.23 -27.12
N VAL A 261 23.45 29.29 -28.41
CA VAL A 261 23.64 28.19 -29.35
C VAL A 261 25.06 28.18 -29.91
N GLY A 262 25.73 27.02 -29.86
CA GLY A 262 27.09 26.85 -30.38
C GLY A 262 27.20 27.05 -31.89
N LYS A 263 28.40 27.39 -32.39
CA LYS A 263 28.65 27.55 -33.83
C LYS A 263 28.25 26.27 -34.58
N ARG A 264 27.42 26.41 -35.62
CA ARG A 264 26.88 25.34 -36.48
C ARG A 264 25.84 24.42 -35.81
N LEU A 265 25.25 24.82 -34.69
CA LEU A 265 24.11 24.13 -34.09
C LEU A 265 22.81 24.91 -34.30
N LYS A 266 21.68 24.19 -34.32
CA LYS A 266 20.32 24.76 -34.34
C LYS A 266 19.49 24.04 -33.29
N VAL A 267 18.77 24.80 -32.47
CA VAL A 267 17.76 24.26 -31.54
C VAL A 267 16.39 24.43 -32.19
N ASN A 268 15.55 23.40 -32.13
CA ASN A 268 14.16 23.45 -32.60
C ASN A 268 13.25 22.92 -31.49
N LEU A 269 12.05 23.49 -31.37
CA LEU A 269 11.02 22.99 -30.47
C LEU A 269 10.38 21.73 -31.07
N PHE A 270 10.55 20.58 -30.41
CA PHE A 270 9.94 19.31 -30.84
C PHE A 270 8.59 19.08 -30.15
N ALA A 271 8.51 19.31 -28.84
CA ALA A 271 7.30 19.21 -28.06
C ALA A 271 7.25 20.26 -26.95
N SER A 272 6.05 20.72 -26.59
CA SER A 272 5.81 21.65 -25.48
C SER A 272 4.52 21.29 -24.75
N GLU A 273 4.45 21.65 -23.47
CA GLU A 273 3.24 21.50 -22.66
C GLU A 273 2.05 22.33 -23.17
N GLU A 274 2.29 23.41 -23.93
CA GLU A 274 1.23 24.18 -24.58
C GLU A 274 0.52 23.39 -25.68
N THR A 275 1.26 22.49 -26.36
CA THR A 275 0.73 21.67 -27.46
C THR A 275 0.32 20.27 -27.01
N TRP A 276 1.02 19.70 -26.02
CA TRP A 276 0.71 18.42 -25.39
C TRP A 276 0.64 18.62 -23.88
N PRO A 277 -0.53 19.01 -23.33
CA PRO A 277 -0.71 19.31 -21.91
C PRO A 277 -0.31 18.18 -20.98
N GLU A 278 -0.34 16.95 -21.48
CA GLU A 278 0.19 15.78 -20.79
C GLU A 278 1.63 16.06 -20.35
N LEU A 279 2.50 16.59 -21.22
CA LEU A 279 3.93 16.81 -20.91
C LEU A 279 4.21 17.69 -19.68
N ALA A 280 3.24 18.50 -19.22
CA ALA A 280 3.37 19.30 -18.01
C ALA A 280 3.56 18.45 -16.74
N ASN A 281 3.06 17.21 -16.74
CA ASN A 281 3.24 16.27 -15.64
C ASN A 281 4.21 15.14 -16.03
N PRO A 282 5.53 15.31 -15.83
CA PRO A 282 6.51 14.30 -16.19
C PRO A 282 6.35 12.99 -15.39
N VAL A 283 5.59 13.01 -14.29
CA VAL A 283 5.35 11.84 -13.42
C VAL A 283 4.16 10.99 -13.91
N GLN A 284 3.38 11.46 -14.89
CA GLN A 284 2.24 10.69 -15.42
C GLN A 284 2.68 9.44 -16.23
N MET A 285 3.95 9.41 -16.67
CA MET A 285 4.55 8.32 -17.45
C MET A 285 5.26 7.29 -16.56
N ALA A 286 5.20 7.46 -15.23
CA ALA A 286 5.84 6.62 -14.23
C ALA A 286 4.86 5.60 -13.64
#